data_AF-A0A0J1FQM9-F1
#
_entry.id   AF-A0A0J1FQM9-F1
#
_cell.length_a   1.000
_cell.length_b   1.000
_cell.length_c   1.000
_cell.angle_alpha   90.00
_cell.angle_beta   90.00
_cell.angle_gamma   90.00
#
_symmetry.space_group_name_H-M   'P 1'
#
loop_
_entity.id
_entity.type
_entity.pdbx_description
1 polymer ?
#
loop_
_entity_poly.entity_id
_entity_poly.type
_entity_poly.pdbx_seq_one_letter_code
_entity_poly.pdbx_strand_id
1 'polypeptide(L)'
;MPQIDAIRDTLKVLDLEGLKQVNQNVVKTAVENKVFDNGTIDGYTVAAIDGTKFFGSNKKSCPECLKNTKGNKIHSFHSGAVISTVGKKMN
;
A
#
# COMPACT_ATOMS: atom_id res chain seq x y z
N MET A 1 -16.88 5.66 -11.17
CA MET A 1 -15.88 5.30 -10.15
C MET A 1 -15.63 3.81 -10.24
N PRO A 2 -14.39 3.33 -10.45
CA PRO A 2 -14.12 1.90 -10.49
C PRO A 2 -14.54 1.27 -9.16
N GLN A 3 -15.20 0.11 -9.22
CA GLN A 3 -15.59 -0.62 -8.02
C GLN A 3 -14.33 -1.11 -7.30
N ILE A 4 -14.39 -1.15 -5.96
CA ILE A 4 -13.28 -1.59 -5.10
C ILE A 4 -12.74 -2.98 -5.49
N ASP A 5 -13.61 -3.84 -6.03
CA ASP A 5 -13.25 -5.17 -6.50
C ASP A 5 -12.42 -5.12 -7.78
N ALA A 6 -12.72 -4.21 -8.72
CA ALA A 6 -11.93 -4.03 -9.93
C ALA A 6 -10.50 -3.54 -9.62
N ILE A 7 -10.35 -2.64 -8.65
CA ILE A 7 -9.03 -2.19 -8.18
C ILE A 7 -8.28 -3.37 -7.54
N ARG A 8 -8.95 -4.10 -6.65
CA ARG A 8 -8.35 -5.24 -5.94
C ARG A 8 -7.91 -6.34 -6.91
N ASP A 9 -8.75 -6.70 -7.86
CA ASP A 9 -8.46 -7.76 -8.82
C ASP A 9 -7.36 -7.36 -9.80
N THR A 10 -7.30 -6.08 -10.19
CA THR A 10 -6.18 -5.54 -10.97
C THR A 10 -4.87 -5.61 -10.19
N LEU A 11 -4.87 -5.18 -8.92
CA LEU A 11 -3.68 -5.23 -8.06
C LEU A 11 -3.21 -6.66 -7.74
N LYS A 12 -4.10 -7.66 -7.77
CA LYS A 12 -3.73 -9.08 -7.55
C LYS A 12 -2.87 -9.66 -8.66
N VAL A 13 -3.01 -9.17 -9.89
CA VAL A 13 -2.36 -9.74 -11.08
C VAL A 13 -1.16 -8.92 -11.56
N LEU A 14 -0.95 -7.72 -11.00
CA LEU A 14 0.20 -6.88 -11.34
C LEU A 14 1.47 -7.42 -10.68
N ASP A 15 2.51 -7.55 -11.49
CA ASP A 15 3.87 -7.73 -11.02
C ASP A 15 4.50 -6.39 -10.62
N LEU A 16 5.76 -6.42 -10.17
CA LEU A 16 6.47 -5.21 -9.72
C LEU A 16 6.66 -4.20 -10.85
N GLU A 17 6.86 -4.67 -12.09
CA GLU A 17 7.04 -3.78 -13.24
C GLU A 17 5.72 -3.12 -13.64
N GLY A 18 4.62 -3.88 -13.65
CA GLY A 18 3.28 -3.36 -13.85
C GLY A 18 2.89 -2.32 -12.78
N LEU A 19 3.21 -2.58 -11.51
CA LEU A 19 2.98 -1.63 -10.43
C LEU A 19 3.80 -0.34 -10.62
N LYS A 20 5.06 -0.48 -11.04
CA LYS A 20 5.94 0.67 -11.35
C LYS A 20 5.38 1.50 -12.50
N GLN A 21 4.90 0.86 -13.57
CA GLN A 21 4.28 1.56 -14.70
C GLN A 21 3.00 2.29 -14.30
N VAL A 22 2.13 1.68 -13.50
CA VAL A 22 0.93 2.33 -12.96
C VAL A 22 1.30 3.56 -12.15
N ASN A 23 2.26 3.44 -11.23
CA ASN A 23 2.73 4.56 -10.42
C ASN A 23 3.30 5.70 -11.27
N GLN A 24 4.15 5.37 -12.25
CA GLN A 24 4.73 6.36 -13.17
C GLN A 24 3.65 7.09 -13.99
N ASN A 25 2.65 6.37 -14.49
CA ASN A 25 1.54 6.95 -15.24
C ASN A 25 0.68 7.87 -14.37
N VAL A 26 0.35 7.46 -13.14
CA VAL A 26 -0.40 8.31 -12.19
C VAL A 26 0.36 9.61 -11.89
N VAL A 27 1.66 9.51 -11.57
CA VAL A 27 2.49 10.70 -11.31
C VAL A 27 2.58 11.59 -12.53
N LYS A 28 2.84 11.00 -13.72
CA LYS A 28 2.93 11.76 -14.98
C LYS A 28 1.63 12.52 -15.26
N THR A 29 0.48 11.84 -15.23
CA THR A 29 -0.82 12.47 -15.47
C THR A 29 -1.12 13.55 -14.44
N ALA A 30 -0.80 13.33 -13.16
CA ALA A 30 -1.01 14.33 -12.11
C ALA A 30 -0.16 15.60 -12.33
N VAL A 31 1.08 15.43 -12.81
CA VAL A 31 1.99 16.54 -13.16
C VAL A 31 1.54 17.25 -14.43
N GLU A 32 1.21 16.52 -15.50
CA GLU A 32 0.77 17.10 -16.78
C GLU A 32 -0.52 17.91 -16.63
N ASN A 33 -1.46 17.41 -15.83
CA ASN A 33 -2.71 18.11 -15.51
C ASN A 33 -2.52 19.22 -14.46
N LYS A 34 -1.32 19.36 -13.88
CA LYS A 34 -1.00 20.31 -12.79
C LYS A 34 -1.94 20.20 -11.59
N VAL A 35 -2.46 19.00 -11.33
CA VAL A 35 -3.38 18.75 -10.21
C VAL A 35 -2.64 18.42 -8.92
N PHE A 36 -1.36 18.04 -8.99
CA PHE A 36 -0.53 17.84 -7.80
C PHE A 36 0.06 19.17 -7.32
N ASP A 37 -0.50 19.71 -6.24
CA ASP A 37 0.01 20.91 -5.59
C ASP A 37 0.01 20.77 -4.07
N ASN A 38 1.12 21.19 -3.44
CA ASN A 38 1.32 21.19 -1.99
C ASN A 38 1.01 19.87 -1.25
N GLY A 39 1.01 18.72 -1.92
CA GLY A 39 0.64 17.43 -1.32
C GLY A 39 -0.81 17.00 -1.53
N THR A 40 -1.53 17.70 -2.40
CA THR A 40 -2.91 17.40 -2.76
C THR A 40 -3.02 17.04 -4.23
N ILE A 41 -4.02 16.23 -4.59
CA ILE A 41 -4.49 16.03 -5.95
C ILE A 41 -5.94 16.47 -5.98
N ASP A 42 -6.27 17.48 -6.78
CA ASP A 42 -7.64 18.01 -6.90
C ASP A 42 -8.23 18.44 -5.53
N GLY A 43 -7.40 19.04 -4.67
CA GLY A 43 -7.78 19.46 -3.32
C GLY A 43 -7.81 18.35 -2.26
N TYR A 44 -7.62 17.08 -2.65
CA TYR A 44 -7.58 15.95 -1.72
C TYR A 44 -6.16 15.66 -1.24
N THR A 45 -5.97 15.46 0.06
CA THR A 45 -4.68 15.06 0.64
C THR A 45 -4.20 13.72 0.09
N VAL A 46 -2.95 13.67 -0.35
CA VAL A 46 -2.30 12.43 -0.78
C VAL A 46 -1.59 11.79 0.41
N ALA A 47 -1.77 10.50 0.60
CA ALA A 47 -1.06 9.71 1.59
C ALA A 47 -0.47 8.44 1.00
N ALA A 48 0.77 8.14 1.37
CA ALA A 48 1.42 6.86 1.12
C ALA A 48 1.05 5.90 2.26
N ILE A 49 0.49 4.73 1.91
CA ILE A 49 0.16 3.67 2.86
C ILE A 49 1.01 2.45 2.49
N ASP A 50 1.77 1.94 3.45
CA ASP A 50 2.56 0.72 3.27
C ASP A 50 2.24 -0.32 4.36
N GLY A 51 2.12 -1.57 3.95
CA GLY A 51 1.85 -2.70 4.82
C GLY A 51 3.14 -3.40 5.21
N THR A 52 3.42 -3.53 6.50
CA THR A 52 4.65 -4.16 6.98
C THR A 52 4.40 -5.21 8.06
N LYS A 53 5.32 -6.16 8.18
CA LYS A 53 5.35 -7.15 9.28
C LYS A 53 6.29 -6.63 10.35
N PHE A 54 5.73 -6.23 11.50
CA PHE A 54 6.51 -5.66 12.59
C PHE A 54 7.36 -6.73 13.31
N PHE A 55 6.75 -7.87 13.60
CA PHE A 55 7.40 -8.95 14.34
C PHE A 55 6.92 -10.30 13.81
N GLY A 56 7.83 -11.27 13.69
CA GLY A 56 7.50 -12.62 13.23
C GLY A 56 8.41 -13.68 13.84
N SER A 57 7.88 -14.87 14.08
CA SER A 57 8.61 -16.00 14.65
C SER A 57 8.13 -17.34 14.08
N ASN A 58 9.09 -18.26 13.89
CA ASN A 58 8.82 -19.66 13.56
C ASN A 58 8.68 -20.56 14.81
N LYS A 59 8.85 -19.99 16.02
CA LYS A 59 8.88 -20.73 17.28
C LYS A 59 7.87 -20.21 18.29
N LYS A 60 7.82 -18.89 18.47
CA LYS A 60 6.92 -18.23 19.43
C LYS A 60 5.62 -17.83 18.73
N SER A 61 4.50 -17.99 19.42
CA SER A 61 3.17 -17.64 18.91
C SER A 61 2.30 -17.10 20.04
N CYS A 62 1.27 -16.36 19.67
CA CYS A 62 0.29 -15.75 20.56
C CYS A 62 -1.12 -15.92 19.98
N PRO A 63 -2.19 -15.83 20.79
CA PRO A 63 -3.56 -15.94 20.28
C PRO A 63 -3.89 -14.91 19.18
N GLU A 64 -3.36 -13.69 19.31
CA GLU A 64 -3.60 -12.56 18.39
C GLU A 64 -2.72 -12.57 17.13
N CYS A 65 -1.83 -13.55 17.00
CA CYS A 65 -0.83 -13.58 15.94
C CYS A 65 -1.47 -14.03 14.60
N LEU A 66 -1.19 -13.29 13.52
CA LEU A 66 -1.45 -13.77 12.15
C LEU A 66 -0.53 -14.95 11.85
N LYS A 67 -0.97 -15.87 10.99
CA LYS A 67 -0.23 -17.10 10.68
C LYS A 67 -0.08 -17.27 9.18
N ASN A 68 1.13 -17.60 8.75
CA ASN A 68 1.40 -18.03 7.38
C ASN A 68 2.01 -19.43 7.39
N THR A 69 1.53 -20.30 6.51
CA THR A 69 1.95 -21.70 6.45
C THR A 69 2.76 -21.94 5.19
N LYS A 70 3.98 -22.47 5.34
CA LYS A 70 4.82 -22.88 4.21
C LYS A 70 5.26 -24.33 4.43
N GLY A 71 4.59 -25.26 3.75
CA GLY A 71 4.69 -26.70 4.05
C GLY A 71 4.19 -26.99 5.46
N ASN A 72 4.98 -27.72 6.27
CA ASN A 72 4.63 -28.06 7.65
C ASN A 72 5.09 -27.02 8.69
N LYS A 73 5.58 -25.85 8.25
CA LYS A 73 6.06 -24.78 9.16
C LYS A 73 5.04 -23.65 9.24
N ILE A 74 4.68 -23.30 10.47
CA ILE A 74 3.83 -22.14 10.78
C ILE A 74 4.72 -20.98 11.19
N HIS A 75 4.60 -19.86 10.48
CA HIS A 75 5.20 -18.59 10.86
C HIS A 75 4.12 -17.70 11.49
N SER A 76 4.28 -17.35 12.77
CA SER A 76 3.38 -16.44 13.48
C SER A 76 3.92 -15.01 13.44
N PHE A 77 3.11 -14.02 13.12
CA PHE A 77 3.56 -12.63 12.98
C PHE A 77 2.47 -11.61 13.33
N HIS A 78 2.88 -10.38 13.60
CA HIS A 78 2.00 -9.21 13.59
C HIS A 78 2.37 -8.32 12.41
N SER A 79 1.36 -7.76 11.77
CA SER A 79 1.50 -6.77 10.71
C SER A 79 0.62 -5.57 10.98
N GLY A 80 0.93 -4.47 10.33
CA GLY A 80 0.06 -3.32 10.26
C GLY A 80 0.40 -2.44 9.08
N ALA A 81 -0.34 -1.35 8.95
CA ALA A 81 -0.13 -0.35 7.92
C ALA A 81 0.49 0.90 8.54
N VAL A 82 1.45 1.50 7.84
CA VAL A 82 2.01 2.81 8.14
C VAL A 82 1.49 3.78 7.09
N ILE A 83 1.06 4.96 7.53
CA ILE A 83 0.59 6.03 6.65
C ILE A 83 1.47 7.26 6.82
N SER A 84 1.85 7.88 5.69
CA SER A 84 2.51 9.18 5.65
C SER A 84 1.81 10.07 4.64
N THR A 85 1.40 11.26 5.05
CA THR A 85 0.95 12.30 4.11
C THR A 85 2.11 12.74 3.23
N VAL A 86 1.85 13.00 1.95
CA VAL A 86 2.82 13.50 0.99
C VAL A 86 2.64 15.01 0.85
N GLY A 87 3.73 15.79 0.85
CA GLY A 87 3.70 17.25 0.69
C GLY A 87 3.69 18.03 2.01
N LYS A 88 3.35 19.32 1.95
CA LYS A 88 3.35 20.19 3.14
C LYS A 88 2.08 19.91 3.95
N LYS A 89 2.17 19.96 5.28
CA LYS A 89 0.97 20.04 6.13
C LYS A 89 0.16 21.25 5.67
N MET A 90 -1.08 21.04 5.24
CA MET A 90 -2.05 22.13 5.16
C MET A 90 -2.29 22.59 6.60
N ASN A 91 -1.97 23.85 6.89
CA ASN A 91 -2.24 24.49 8.17
C ASN A 91 -3.73 24.77 8.33
#